data_AF-A0AAN6PWV5-F1
#
_entry.id   AF-A0AAN6PWV5-F1
#
_cell.length_a   1.000
_cell.length_b   1.000
_cell.length_c   1.000
_cell.angle_alpha   90.00
_cell.angle_beta   90.00
_cell.angle_gamma   90.00
#
_symmetry.space_group_name_H-M   'P 1'
#
loop_
_entity.id
_entity.type
_entity.pdbx_description
1 polymer ?
#
loop_
_entity_poly.entity_id
_entity_poly.type
_entity_poly.pdbx_seq_one_letter_code
_entity_poly.pdbx_strand_id
1 'polypeptide(L)'
;MDCIARLIYGSNMIESAGTSLDITKQLCAAVLQSDTVAAEISETDPKYEDHVKHLRANNRVSNRAEVVQSRREVIHHAQALKHVLGRKEELWSEALLLTLHHILHDGIDQWVKPGQYRTHEVVVRYEDGKAHLCMRANAVPMYMKEMIEQLNNDVAEGECAGWFDPFTLAAKYHYAFENMHPFGDGNGLMSRIVLNALLLRHAGCVGVIGVDEKEWEAYIDVVTRASKAFQAEDMNLDIKQHTGHLNLAKFLLRRSQHILIL
;
A
#
# COMPACT_ATOMS: atom_id res chain seq x y z
N MET A 1 2.65 17.64 -4.28
CA MET A 1 1.19 17.44 -4.23
C MET A 1 0.67 16.53 -5.33
N ASP A 2 0.90 16.84 -6.60
CA ASP A 2 0.39 16.03 -7.72
C ASP A 2 0.86 14.57 -7.67
N CYS A 3 2.15 14.33 -7.39
CA CYS A 3 2.73 13.00 -7.24
C CYS A 3 2.10 12.16 -6.12
N ILE A 4 1.81 12.75 -4.95
CA ILE A 4 1.15 12.05 -3.83
C ILE A 4 -0.27 11.63 -4.21
N ALA A 5 -1.02 12.52 -4.87
CA ALA A 5 -2.37 12.19 -5.31
C ALA A 5 -2.38 11.09 -6.39
N ARG A 6 -1.42 11.11 -7.32
CA ARG A 6 -1.26 10.04 -8.33
C ARG A 6 -0.88 8.71 -7.70
N LEU A 7 -0.02 8.71 -6.69
CA LEU A 7 0.32 7.53 -5.91
C LEU A 7 -0.91 6.95 -5.20
N ILE A 8 -1.68 7.78 -4.52
CA ILE A 8 -2.86 7.33 -3.78
C ILE A 8 -3.90 6.81 -4.77
N TYR A 9 -4.15 7.53 -5.87
CA TYR A 9 -5.04 7.10 -6.93
C TYR A 9 -4.63 5.73 -7.49
N GLY A 10 -3.42 5.60 -8.02
CA GLY A 10 -2.99 4.37 -8.67
C GLY A 10 -2.92 3.18 -7.70
N SER A 11 -2.53 3.43 -6.44
CA SER A 11 -2.56 2.40 -5.41
C SER A 11 -3.97 1.91 -5.06
N ASN A 12 -4.99 2.78 -5.09
CA ASN A 12 -6.38 2.38 -4.91
C ASN A 12 -6.93 1.66 -6.15
N MET A 13 -6.59 2.14 -7.35
CA MET A 13 -7.01 1.49 -8.60
C MET A 13 -6.51 0.06 -8.74
N ILE A 14 -5.32 -0.26 -8.21
CA ILE A 14 -4.81 -1.64 -8.14
C ILE A 14 -5.77 -2.58 -7.40
N GLU A 15 -6.48 -2.09 -6.38
CA GLU A 15 -7.48 -2.85 -5.60
C GLU A 15 -8.92 -2.63 -6.12
N SER A 16 -9.10 -2.03 -7.30
CA SER A 16 -10.42 -1.60 -7.80
C SER A 16 -11.17 -0.68 -6.83
N ALA A 17 -10.44 0.11 -6.04
CA ALA A 17 -10.95 1.01 -5.01
C ALA A 17 -10.80 2.49 -5.40
N GLY A 18 -11.42 3.38 -4.64
CA GLY A 18 -11.28 4.82 -4.76
C GLY A 18 -12.15 5.45 -5.85
N THR A 19 -11.74 6.62 -6.32
CA THR A 19 -12.48 7.46 -7.27
C THR A 19 -11.54 8.07 -8.30
N SER A 20 -12.05 8.92 -9.20
CA SER A 20 -11.26 9.56 -10.25
C SER A 20 -10.03 10.31 -9.71
N LEU A 21 -9.00 10.44 -10.55
CA LEU A 21 -7.77 11.14 -10.17
C LEU A 21 -8.03 12.60 -9.75
N ASP A 22 -8.93 13.30 -10.44
CA ASP A 22 -9.24 14.70 -10.14
C ASP A 22 -9.91 14.86 -8.77
N ILE A 23 -10.80 13.94 -8.40
CA ILE A 23 -11.39 13.95 -7.07
C ILE A 23 -10.37 13.51 -6.02
N THR A 24 -9.54 12.51 -6.34
CA THR A 24 -8.46 12.06 -5.48
C THR A 24 -7.52 13.21 -5.10
N LYS A 25 -7.13 14.05 -6.08
CA LYS A 25 -6.33 15.26 -5.84
C LYS A 25 -6.98 16.20 -4.83
N GLN A 26 -8.29 16.41 -4.94
CA GLN A 26 -9.03 17.32 -4.05
C GLN A 26 -9.13 16.75 -2.63
N LEU A 27 -9.43 15.45 -2.49
CA LEU A 27 -9.48 14.78 -1.20
C LEU A 27 -8.11 14.77 -0.52
N CYS A 28 -7.05 14.47 -1.25
CA CYS A 28 -5.68 14.53 -0.73
C CYS A 28 -5.33 15.94 -0.23
N ALA A 29 -5.69 16.98 -1.01
CA ALA A 29 -5.47 18.37 -0.59
C ALA A 29 -6.24 18.72 0.69
N ALA A 30 -7.48 18.25 0.83
CA ALA A 30 -8.28 18.44 2.05
C ALA A 30 -7.66 17.75 3.27
N VAL A 31 -7.18 16.51 3.11
CA VAL A 31 -6.54 15.73 4.21
C VAL A 31 -5.24 16.38 4.70
N LEU A 32 -4.51 17.07 3.82
CA LEU A 32 -3.33 17.81 4.27
C LEU A 32 -3.67 19.05 5.09
N GLN A 33 -4.82 19.67 4.82
CA GLN A 33 -5.28 20.86 5.55
C GLN A 33 -5.99 20.51 6.86
N SER A 34 -6.62 19.34 6.94
CA SER A 34 -7.42 18.91 8.09
C SER A 34 -7.35 17.39 8.26
N ASP A 35 -7.27 16.93 9.51
CA ASP A 35 -7.41 15.49 9.82
C ASP A 35 -8.85 15.00 9.72
N THR A 36 -9.83 15.92 9.73
CA THR A 36 -11.25 15.61 9.61
C THR A 36 -11.76 16.01 8.22
N VAL A 37 -11.89 15.02 7.34
CA VAL A 37 -12.48 15.17 6.00
C VAL A 37 -13.68 14.23 5.88
N ALA A 38 -14.85 14.78 5.55
CA ALA A 38 -16.07 13.98 5.44
C ALA A 38 -16.06 13.14 4.15
N ALA A 39 -16.30 11.83 4.32
CA ALA A 39 -16.58 10.93 3.20
C ALA A 39 -17.97 11.19 2.59
N GLU A 40 -18.92 11.67 3.39
CA GLU A 40 -20.25 12.06 2.92
C GLU A 40 -20.18 13.21 1.90
N ILE A 41 -21.04 13.14 0.89
CA ILE A 41 -21.22 14.16 -0.15
C ILE A 41 -22.70 14.20 -0.54
N SER A 42 -23.22 15.41 -0.78
CA SER A 42 -24.62 15.58 -1.21
C SER A 42 -24.79 15.14 -2.65
N GLU A 43 -25.92 14.51 -2.99
CA GLU A 43 -26.26 14.16 -4.38
C GLU A 43 -26.45 15.39 -5.28
N THR A 44 -26.67 16.56 -4.67
CA THR A 44 -26.75 17.85 -5.37
C THR A 44 -25.38 18.51 -5.58
N ASP A 45 -24.31 17.97 -5.00
CA ASP A 45 -22.95 18.45 -5.25
C ASP A 45 -22.56 18.11 -6.69
N PRO A 46 -22.06 19.06 -7.50
CA PRO A 46 -21.67 18.81 -8.89
C PRO A 46 -20.68 17.65 -9.06
N LYS A 47 -19.85 17.37 -8.04
CA LYS A 47 -18.84 16.31 -8.08
C LYS A 47 -19.42 14.93 -7.77
N TYR A 48 -20.63 14.84 -7.24
CA TYR A 48 -21.28 13.55 -6.97
C TYR A 48 -21.41 12.73 -8.25
N GLU A 49 -21.83 13.36 -9.35
CA GLU A 49 -21.99 12.71 -10.64
C GLU A 49 -20.65 12.21 -11.21
N ASP A 50 -19.53 12.87 -10.90
CA ASP A 50 -18.20 12.43 -11.33
C ASP A 50 -17.77 11.13 -10.61
N HIS A 51 -18.14 10.96 -9.34
CA HIS A 51 -17.97 9.66 -8.65
C HIS A 51 -18.79 8.57 -9.32
N VAL A 52 -20.08 8.85 -9.57
CA VAL A 52 -21.01 7.90 -10.20
C VAL A 52 -20.48 7.45 -11.57
N LYS A 53 -20.03 8.39 -12.41
CA LYS A 53 -19.44 8.10 -13.71
C LYS A 53 -18.18 7.24 -13.59
N HIS A 54 -17.29 7.56 -12.65
CA HIS A 54 -16.07 6.81 -12.44
C HIS A 54 -16.36 5.38 -11.96
N LEU A 55 -17.27 5.20 -11.00
CA LEU A 55 -17.68 3.88 -10.51
C LEU A 55 -18.26 3.03 -11.66
N ARG A 56 -19.15 3.61 -12.49
CA ARG A 56 -19.70 2.92 -13.68
C ARG A 56 -18.63 2.52 -14.68
N ALA A 57 -17.68 3.42 -14.97
CA ALA A 57 -16.59 3.16 -15.92
C ALA A 57 -15.67 2.02 -15.45
N ASN A 58 -15.60 1.77 -14.14
CA ASN A 58 -14.80 0.69 -13.54
C ASN A 58 -15.66 -0.51 -13.11
N ASN A 59 -16.87 -0.66 -13.67
CA ASN A 59 -17.79 -1.77 -13.39
C ASN A 59 -18.15 -1.95 -11.90
N ARG A 60 -18.11 -0.88 -11.11
CA ARG A 60 -18.54 -0.85 -9.71
C ARG A 60 -20.00 -0.44 -9.59
N VAL A 61 -20.63 -0.88 -8.50
CA VAL A 61 -21.94 -0.39 -8.09
C VAL A 61 -21.87 1.14 -7.96
N SER A 62 -22.84 1.87 -8.49
CA SER A 62 -22.76 3.34 -8.58
C SER A 62 -23.88 4.04 -7.80
N ASN A 63 -24.15 3.53 -6.60
CA ASN A 63 -25.14 4.07 -5.67
C ASN A 63 -24.49 5.00 -4.63
N ARG A 64 -25.31 5.65 -3.82
CA ARG A 64 -24.85 6.59 -2.77
C ARG A 64 -23.86 5.97 -1.79
N ALA A 65 -24.09 4.73 -1.37
CA ALA A 65 -23.19 4.05 -0.42
C ALA A 65 -21.80 3.86 -1.03
N GLU A 66 -21.72 3.45 -2.31
CA GLU A 66 -20.43 3.27 -2.99
C GLU A 66 -19.71 4.60 -3.28
N VAL A 67 -20.45 5.68 -3.54
CA VAL A 67 -19.85 7.02 -3.65
C VAL A 67 -19.22 7.46 -2.33
N VAL A 68 -19.88 7.19 -1.19
CA VAL A 68 -19.31 7.48 0.13
C VAL A 68 -18.11 6.57 0.41
N GLN A 69 -18.21 5.29 0.09
CA GLN A 69 -17.15 4.30 0.27
C GLN A 69 -15.89 4.66 -0.53
N SER A 70 -16.02 4.94 -1.84
CA SER A 70 -14.91 5.35 -2.70
C SER A 70 -14.19 6.61 -2.22
N ARG A 71 -14.94 7.57 -1.64
CA ARG A 71 -14.34 8.74 -0.98
C ARG A 71 -13.59 8.35 0.29
N ARG A 72 -14.19 7.49 1.13
CA ARG A 72 -13.58 6.99 2.37
C ARG A 72 -12.27 6.28 2.09
N GLU A 73 -12.21 5.39 1.10
CA GLU A 73 -11.01 4.67 0.67
C GLU A 73 -9.84 5.62 0.37
N VAL A 74 -10.09 6.69 -0.41
CA VAL A 74 -9.07 7.70 -0.73
C VAL A 74 -8.67 8.53 0.48
N ILE A 75 -9.64 8.97 1.30
CA ILE A 75 -9.39 9.77 2.51
C ILE A 75 -8.52 8.97 3.50
N HIS A 76 -8.89 7.72 3.76
CA HIS A 76 -8.20 6.83 4.68
C HIS A 76 -6.77 6.51 4.21
N HIS A 77 -6.58 6.25 2.92
CA HIS A 77 -5.23 6.10 2.37
C HIS A 77 -4.40 7.38 2.59
N ALA A 78 -4.94 8.55 2.24
CA ALA A 78 -4.23 9.81 2.43
C ALA A 78 -3.89 10.07 3.91
N GLN A 79 -4.80 9.76 4.83
CA GLN A 79 -4.59 9.89 6.28
C GLN A 79 -3.51 8.92 6.79
N ALA A 80 -3.54 7.65 6.36
CA ALA A 80 -2.53 6.67 6.74
C ALA A 80 -1.13 7.09 6.26
N LEU A 81 -1.02 7.54 5.00
CA LEU A 81 0.24 8.05 4.46
C LEU A 81 0.70 9.31 5.22
N LYS A 82 -0.20 10.27 5.49
CA LYS A 82 0.12 11.45 6.31
C LYS A 82 0.62 11.05 7.71
N HIS A 83 -0.02 10.04 8.33
CA HIS A 83 0.32 9.57 9.67
C HIS A 83 1.74 8.98 9.73
N VAL A 84 2.12 8.10 8.80
CA VAL A 84 3.46 7.50 8.81
C VAL A 84 4.57 8.51 8.46
N LEU A 85 4.26 9.53 7.64
CA LEU A 85 5.21 10.59 7.29
C LEU A 85 5.42 11.59 8.43
N GLY A 86 4.40 11.83 9.27
CA GLY A 86 4.53 12.60 10.50
C GLY A 86 5.46 11.96 11.54
N ARG A 87 5.80 10.67 11.37
CA ARG A 87 6.65 9.86 12.25
C ARG A 87 7.97 9.46 11.59
N LYS A 88 8.49 10.29 10.68
CA LYS A 88 9.67 9.94 9.86
C LYS A 88 10.93 9.57 10.65
N GLU A 89 11.08 10.12 11.86
CA GLU A 89 12.22 9.86 12.77
C GLU A 89 11.98 8.65 13.70
N GLU A 90 10.76 8.10 13.74
CA GLU A 90 10.44 6.93 14.57
C GLU A 90 10.81 5.63 13.85
N LEU A 91 11.34 4.67 14.62
CA LEU A 91 11.53 3.30 14.17
C LEU A 91 10.20 2.66 13.77
N TRP A 92 10.26 1.72 12.83
CA TRP A 92 9.10 0.90 12.49
C TRP A 92 8.73 0.03 13.69
N SER A 93 7.43 -0.09 13.94
CA SER A 93 6.88 -0.87 15.05
C SER A 93 5.59 -1.56 14.65
N GLU A 94 5.25 -2.63 15.36
CA GLU A 94 3.98 -3.33 15.18
C GLU A 94 2.81 -2.38 15.44
N ALA A 95 2.89 -1.60 16.53
CA ALA A 95 1.89 -0.59 16.88
C ALA A 95 1.65 0.43 15.75
N LEU A 96 2.71 0.87 15.04
CA LEU A 96 2.57 1.74 13.88
C LEU A 96 1.82 1.04 12.75
N LEU A 97 2.23 -0.19 12.37
CA LEU A 97 1.56 -0.93 11.28
C LEU A 97 0.09 -1.24 11.59
N LEU A 98 -0.22 -1.61 12.83
CA LEU A 98 -1.60 -1.82 13.28
C LEU A 98 -2.41 -0.51 13.24
N THR A 99 -1.81 0.62 13.64
CA THR A 99 -2.45 1.94 13.56
C THR A 99 -2.74 2.34 12.11
N LEU A 100 -1.77 2.14 11.21
CA LEU A 100 -1.94 2.44 9.79
C LEU A 100 -3.04 1.58 9.16
N HIS A 101 -3.07 0.29 9.46
CA HIS A 101 -4.13 -0.60 8.98
C HIS A 101 -5.50 -0.22 9.56
N HIS A 102 -5.54 0.21 10.83
CA HIS A 102 -6.78 0.73 11.42
C HIS A 102 -7.28 1.96 10.66
N ILE A 103 -6.44 2.98 10.45
CA ILE A 103 -6.81 4.18 9.69
C ILE A 103 -7.29 3.80 8.28
N LEU A 104 -6.56 2.90 7.62
CA LEU A 104 -6.84 2.51 6.25
C LEU A 104 -8.21 1.80 6.11
N HIS A 105 -8.53 0.93 7.05
CA HIS A 105 -9.60 -0.07 6.87
C HIS A 105 -10.80 0.11 7.82
N ASP A 106 -10.79 1.13 8.69
CA ASP A 106 -11.93 1.41 9.57
C ASP A 106 -13.21 1.70 8.78
N GLY A 107 -14.28 0.97 9.10
CA GLY A 107 -15.56 1.07 8.40
C GLY A 107 -15.52 0.78 6.89
N ILE A 108 -14.49 0.12 6.36
CA ILE A 108 -14.39 -0.27 4.95
C ILE A 108 -15.11 -1.61 4.71
N ASP A 109 -14.75 -2.63 5.47
CA ASP A 109 -15.38 -3.95 5.47
C ASP A 109 -15.72 -4.38 6.90
N GLN A 110 -16.98 -4.78 7.11
CA GLN A 110 -17.47 -5.27 8.41
C GLN A 110 -16.87 -6.63 8.83
N TRP A 111 -16.32 -7.40 7.89
CA TRP A 111 -15.74 -8.72 8.15
C TRP A 111 -14.28 -8.66 8.58
N VAL A 112 -13.64 -7.51 8.36
CA VAL A 112 -12.24 -7.28 8.70
C VAL A 112 -12.18 -6.53 10.03
N LYS A 113 -11.22 -6.90 10.89
CA LYS A 113 -10.96 -6.18 12.14
C LYS A 113 -9.84 -5.17 11.91
N PRO A 114 -10.13 -3.86 11.82
CA PRO A 114 -9.11 -2.85 11.53
C PRO A 114 -8.06 -2.81 12.65
N GLY A 115 -6.79 -2.75 12.26
CA GLY A 115 -5.65 -2.76 13.18
C GLY A 115 -5.43 -4.05 13.96
N GLN A 116 -5.93 -5.20 13.50
CA GLN A 116 -5.66 -6.50 14.11
C GLN A 116 -5.19 -7.50 13.06
N TYR A 117 -4.18 -8.31 13.39
CA TYR A 117 -3.78 -9.43 12.54
C TYR A 117 -4.92 -10.43 12.38
N ARG A 118 -4.95 -11.08 11.21
CA ARG A 118 -5.96 -12.10 10.93
C ARG A 118 -5.75 -13.31 11.84
N THR A 119 -6.87 -13.91 12.23
CA THR A 119 -6.92 -15.16 12.98
C THR A 119 -7.45 -16.31 12.14
N HIS A 120 -7.53 -16.11 10.82
CA HIS A 120 -8.06 -17.05 9.84
C HIS A 120 -7.11 -17.14 8.65
N GLU A 121 -7.21 -18.22 7.89
CA GLU A 121 -6.39 -18.44 6.71
C GLU A 121 -6.89 -17.62 5.53
N VAL A 122 -5.95 -17.08 4.75
CA VAL A 122 -6.22 -16.29 3.55
C VAL A 122 -5.57 -16.94 2.35
N VAL A 123 -6.27 -16.93 1.22
CA VAL A 123 -5.82 -17.51 -0.04
C VAL A 123 -5.84 -16.42 -1.10
N VAL A 124 -4.69 -16.18 -1.72
CA VAL A 124 -4.58 -15.29 -2.88
C VAL A 124 -4.84 -16.10 -4.14
N ARG A 125 -5.72 -15.62 -5.01
CA ARG A 125 -6.02 -16.24 -6.31
C ARG A 125 -5.44 -15.39 -7.44
N TYR A 126 -4.71 -16.03 -8.34
CA TYR A 126 -4.16 -15.42 -9.54
C TYR A 126 -5.12 -15.59 -10.72
N GLU A 127 -4.95 -14.76 -11.76
CA GLU A 127 -5.76 -14.80 -12.97
C GLU A 127 -5.65 -16.13 -13.74
N ASP A 128 -4.53 -16.84 -13.60
CA ASP A 128 -4.33 -18.19 -14.16
C ASP A 128 -5.11 -19.28 -13.41
N GLY A 129 -5.95 -18.89 -12.44
CA GLY A 129 -6.77 -19.77 -11.61
C GLY A 129 -6.01 -20.42 -10.45
N LYS A 130 -4.69 -20.21 -10.33
CA LYS A 130 -3.92 -20.75 -9.22
C LYS A 130 -4.28 -20.03 -7.93
N ALA A 131 -4.31 -20.79 -6.87
CA ALA A 131 -4.55 -20.31 -5.52
C ALA A 131 -3.30 -20.57 -4.69
N HIS A 132 -2.87 -19.58 -3.92
CA HIS A 132 -1.76 -19.69 -2.98
C HIS A 132 -2.28 -19.44 -1.57
N LEU A 133 -2.08 -20.42 -0.69
CA LEU A 133 -2.34 -20.28 0.73
C LEU A 133 -1.23 -19.40 1.32
N CYS A 134 -1.60 -18.28 1.93
CA CYS A 134 -0.66 -17.40 2.59
C CYS A 134 -0.07 -18.08 3.84
N MET A 135 0.87 -17.40 4.50
CA MET A 135 1.42 -17.82 5.79
C MET A 135 0.31 -18.25 6.77
N ARG A 136 0.58 -19.23 7.63
CA ARG A 136 -0.41 -19.66 8.63
C ARG A 136 -0.76 -18.50 9.57
N ALA A 137 -2.06 -18.31 9.84
CA ALA A 137 -2.53 -17.17 10.64
C ALA A 137 -1.87 -17.09 12.02
N ASN A 138 -1.63 -18.25 12.65
CA ASN A 138 -0.97 -18.32 13.97
C ASN A 138 0.52 -17.94 13.94
N ALA A 139 1.17 -17.97 12.78
CA ALA A 139 2.57 -17.62 12.61
C ALA A 139 2.76 -16.12 12.30
N VAL A 140 1.74 -15.44 11.79
CA VAL A 140 1.78 -14.01 11.40
C VAL A 140 2.39 -13.12 12.49
N PRO A 141 2.00 -13.18 13.78
CA PRO A 141 2.56 -12.26 14.78
C PRO A 141 4.08 -12.41 14.95
N MET A 142 4.59 -13.64 14.91
CA MET A 142 6.02 -13.92 15.04
C MET A 142 6.80 -13.36 13.84
N TYR A 143 6.36 -13.68 12.62
CA TYR A 143 7.04 -13.23 11.40
C TYR A 143 6.95 -11.71 11.19
N MET A 144 5.84 -11.09 11.56
CA MET A 144 5.71 -9.62 11.50
C MET A 144 6.70 -8.95 12.45
N LYS A 145 6.86 -9.47 13.66
CA LYS A 145 7.85 -8.97 14.62
C LYS A 145 9.27 -9.10 14.05
N GLU A 146 9.62 -10.26 13.52
CA GLU A 146 10.93 -10.51 12.90
C GLU A 146 11.18 -9.58 11.71
N MET A 147 10.20 -9.39 10.83
CA MET A 147 10.31 -8.48 9.68
C MET A 147 10.58 -7.04 10.11
N ILE A 148 9.88 -6.56 11.14
CA ILE A 148 10.05 -5.19 11.66
C ILE A 148 11.43 -5.02 12.30
N GLU A 149 11.89 -5.99 13.08
CA GLU A 149 13.24 -5.98 13.66
C GLU A 149 14.30 -5.94 12.56
N GLN A 150 14.16 -6.77 11.53
CA GLN A 150 15.06 -6.76 10.39
C GLN A 150 15.02 -5.42 9.63
N LEU A 151 13.83 -4.84 9.42
CA LEU A 151 13.70 -3.54 8.74
C LEU A 151 14.48 -2.44 9.45
N ASN A 152 14.32 -2.34 10.76
CA ASN A 152 15.05 -1.35 11.55
C ASN A 152 16.58 -1.62 11.52
N ASN A 153 17.00 -2.89 11.56
CA ASN A 153 18.41 -3.24 11.48
C ASN A 153 19.02 -2.90 10.10
N ASP A 154 18.35 -3.25 9.00
CA ASP A 154 18.82 -2.96 7.64
C ASP A 154 18.96 -1.44 7.42
N VAL A 155 18.04 -0.63 7.95
CA VAL A 155 18.14 0.85 7.92
C VAL A 155 19.34 1.31 8.74
N ALA A 156 19.48 0.85 9.98
CA ALA A 156 20.57 1.27 10.86
C ALA A 156 21.97 0.86 10.33
N GLU A 157 22.08 -0.34 9.75
CA GLU A 157 23.30 -0.82 9.10
C GLU A 157 23.66 0.04 7.88
N GLY A 158 22.67 0.37 7.04
CA GLY A 158 22.86 1.25 5.89
C GLY A 158 23.29 2.68 6.27
N GLU A 159 22.67 3.25 7.31
CA GLU A 159 23.04 4.55 7.86
C GLU A 159 24.45 4.54 8.45
N CYS A 160 24.81 3.49 9.20
CA CYS A 160 26.15 3.30 9.76
C CYS A 160 27.23 3.16 8.66
N ALA A 161 26.90 2.45 7.57
CA ALA A 161 27.78 2.32 6.40
C ALA A 161 27.84 3.61 5.55
N GLY A 162 26.99 4.60 5.82
CA GLY A 162 26.90 5.87 5.09
C GLY A 162 26.14 5.79 3.76
N TRP A 163 25.66 4.60 3.36
CA TRP A 163 24.86 4.42 2.15
C TRP A 163 24.12 3.07 2.14
N PHE A 164 22.90 3.09 1.59
CA PHE A 164 22.16 1.90 1.15
C PHE A 164 21.26 2.27 -0.04
N ASP A 165 20.79 1.28 -0.80
CA ASP A 165 19.84 1.50 -1.89
C ASP A 165 18.39 1.53 -1.35
N PRO A 166 17.73 2.70 -1.29
CA PRO A 166 16.37 2.81 -0.75
C PRO A 166 15.32 2.09 -1.61
N PHE A 167 15.57 1.89 -2.91
CA PHE A 167 14.64 1.16 -3.78
C PHE A 167 14.67 -0.33 -3.50
N THR A 168 15.86 -0.88 -3.26
CA THR A 168 16.02 -2.28 -2.85
C THR A 168 15.42 -2.52 -1.48
N LEU A 169 15.66 -1.62 -0.50
CA LEU A 169 15.04 -1.69 0.82
C LEU A 169 13.51 -1.66 0.73
N ALA A 170 12.95 -0.68 0.02
CA ALA A 170 11.50 -0.54 -0.12
C ALA A 170 10.85 -1.74 -0.83
N ALA A 171 11.49 -2.26 -1.88
CA ALA A 171 11.03 -3.45 -2.58
C ALA A 171 11.09 -4.71 -1.70
N LYS A 172 12.16 -4.89 -0.92
CA LYS A 172 12.31 -6.03 0.00
C LYS A 172 11.16 -6.09 1.00
N TYR A 173 10.84 -4.97 1.65
CA TYR A 173 9.83 -4.93 2.71
C TYR A 173 8.39 -4.81 2.20
N HIS A 174 8.16 -4.21 1.03
CA HIS A 174 6.90 -4.37 0.30
C HIS A 174 6.58 -5.85 0.09
N TYR A 175 7.57 -6.56 -0.42
CA TYR A 175 7.43 -7.93 -0.83
C TYR A 175 7.28 -8.88 0.39
N ALA A 176 8.11 -8.71 1.42
CA ALA A 176 8.00 -9.48 2.66
C ALA A 176 6.59 -9.32 3.30
N PHE A 177 6.08 -8.08 3.34
CA PHE A 177 4.76 -7.78 3.90
C PHE A 177 3.63 -8.47 3.13
N GLU A 178 3.64 -8.42 1.80
CA GLU A 178 2.62 -9.05 0.93
C GLU A 178 2.54 -10.57 1.16
N ASN A 179 3.68 -11.24 1.38
CA ASN A 179 3.72 -12.70 1.57
C ASN A 179 3.29 -13.13 2.96
N MET A 180 3.61 -12.33 3.99
CA MET A 180 3.08 -12.55 5.33
C MET A 180 1.56 -12.38 5.35
N HIS A 181 1.07 -11.41 4.56
CA HIS A 181 -0.35 -11.11 4.40
C HIS A 181 -1.05 -10.97 5.76
N PRO A 182 -0.60 -10.05 6.63
CA PRO A 182 -0.90 -10.11 8.07
C PRO A 182 -2.35 -9.79 8.43
N PHE A 183 -3.09 -9.11 7.55
CA PHE A 183 -4.46 -8.65 7.79
C PHE A 183 -5.49 -9.47 7.01
N GLY A 184 -6.77 -9.36 7.42
CA GLY A 184 -7.87 -10.01 6.71
C GLY A 184 -8.10 -9.44 5.31
N ASP A 185 -7.80 -8.15 5.13
CA ASP A 185 -7.79 -7.45 3.84
C ASP A 185 -6.90 -6.19 3.95
N GLY A 186 -6.73 -5.43 2.85
CA GLY A 186 -5.98 -4.18 2.83
C GLY A 186 -4.46 -4.36 2.78
N ASN A 187 -3.97 -5.59 2.66
CA ASN A 187 -2.54 -5.91 2.66
C ASN A 187 -1.79 -5.25 1.50
N GLY A 188 -2.40 -5.20 0.31
CA GLY A 188 -1.80 -4.55 -0.86
C GLY A 188 -1.62 -3.03 -0.70
N LEU A 189 -2.63 -2.37 -0.13
CA LEU A 189 -2.55 -0.94 0.18
C LEU A 189 -1.51 -0.68 1.28
N MET A 190 -1.49 -1.51 2.33
CA MET A 190 -0.51 -1.42 3.41
C MET A 190 0.93 -1.61 2.90
N SER A 191 1.18 -2.59 2.04
CA SER A 191 2.52 -2.84 1.47
C SER A 191 3.00 -1.63 0.67
N ARG A 192 2.12 -1.00 -0.11
CA ARG A 192 2.45 0.20 -0.92
C ARG A 192 2.59 1.46 -0.08
N ILE A 193 1.90 1.57 1.05
CA ILE A 193 2.13 2.63 2.06
C ILE A 193 3.52 2.46 2.70
N VAL A 194 3.89 1.24 3.13
CA VAL A 194 5.21 0.95 3.71
C VAL A 194 6.32 1.26 2.70
N LEU A 195 6.17 0.76 1.47
CA LEU A 195 7.09 1.02 0.35
C LEU A 195 7.33 2.52 0.17
N ASN A 196 6.27 3.31 0.05
CA ASN A 196 6.40 4.73 -0.24
C ASN A 196 6.85 5.55 0.97
N ALA A 197 6.54 5.12 2.19
CA ALA A 197 7.12 5.72 3.39
C ALA A 197 8.64 5.54 3.41
N LEU A 198 9.15 4.37 3.04
CA LEU A 198 10.60 4.11 2.94
C LEU A 198 11.25 4.97 1.83
N LEU A 199 10.65 5.02 0.64
CA LEU A 199 11.16 5.86 -0.45
C LEU A 199 11.14 7.36 -0.09
N LEU A 200 10.12 7.83 0.63
CA LEU A 200 10.04 9.22 1.05
C LEU A 200 11.08 9.55 2.12
N ARG A 201 11.26 8.68 3.11
CA ARG A 201 12.23 8.88 4.21
C ARG A 201 13.67 8.88 3.70
N HIS A 202 13.99 8.02 2.73
CA HIS A 202 15.39 7.74 2.40
C HIS A 202 15.81 8.15 0.97
N ALA A 203 14.87 8.51 0.09
CA ALA A 203 15.16 8.96 -1.28
C ALA A 203 14.47 10.27 -1.69
N GLY A 204 13.55 10.79 -0.87
CA GLY A 204 12.77 11.99 -1.21
C GLY A 204 11.91 11.81 -2.47
N CYS A 205 11.49 10.59 -2.77
CA CYS A 205 10.69 10.26 -3.95
C CYS A 205 9.52 9.35 -3.59
N VAL A 206 8.57 9.21 -4.53
CA VAL A 206 7.45 8.27 -4.44
C VAL A 206 7.41 7.37 -5.66
N GLY A 207 7.10 6.09 -5.46
CA GLY A 207 6.77 5.14 -6.51
C GLY A 207 5.33 5.32 -6.95
N VAL A 208 5.12 5.89 -8.14
CA VAL A 208 3.78 6.06 -8.72
C VAL A 208 3.45 4.86 -9.61
N ILE A 209 2.46 4.07 -9.17
CA ILE A 209 2.11 2.77 -9.75
C ILE A 209 0.60 2.64 -9.90
N GLY A 210 0.15 1.97 -10.96
CA GLY A 210 -1.27 1.66 -11.19
C GLY A 210 -2.12 2.84 -11.67
N VAL A 211 -1.53 3.91 -12.19
CA VAL A 211 -2.32 5.09 -12.66
C VAL A 211 -3.04 4.80 -13.97
N ASP A 212 -2.46 3.94 -14.81
CA ASP A 212 -3.08 3.44 -16.03
C ASP A 212 -2.93 1.92 -16.14
N GLU A 213 -3.63 1.34 -17.11
CA GLU A 213 -3.66 -0.11 -17.35
C GLU A 213 -2.26 -0.69 -17.58
N LYS A 214 -1.40 0.00 -18.34
CA LYS A 214 -0.03 -0.50 -18.61
C LYS A 214 0.81 -0.51 -17.34
N GLU A 215 0.65 0.50 -16.49
CA GLU A 215 1.34 0.57 -15.21
C GLU A 215 0.83 -0.49 -14.22
N TRP A 216 -0.46 -0.75 -14.23
CA TRP A 216 -1.09 -1.82 -13.46
C TRP A 216 -0.55 -3.18 -13.91
N GLU A 217 -0.61 -3.49 -15.21
CA GLU A 217 -0.12 -4.75 -15.78
C GLU A 217 1.36 -4.98 -15.44
N ALA A 218 2.19 -3.95 -15.62
CA ALA A 218 3.61 -4.03 -15.34
C ALA A 218 3.89 -4.27 -13.84
N TYR A 219 3.13 -3.64 -12.96
CA TYR A 219 3.24 -3.87 -11.51
C TYR A 219 2.83 -5.30 -11.16
N ILE A 220 1.65 -5.74 -11.61
CA ILE A 220 1.12 -7.08 -11.33
C ILE A 220 2.07 -8.17 -11.85
N ASP A 221 2.63 -8.02 -13.04
CA ASP A 221 3.64 -8.95 -13.58
C ASP A 221 4.89 -9.03 -12.70
N VAL A 222 5.43 -7.87 -12.29
CA VAL A 222 6.64 -7.80 -11.46
C VAL A 222 6.41 -8.44 -10.10
N VAL A 223 5.31 -8.10 -9.40
CA VAL A 223 5.03 -8.68 -8.08
C VAL A 223 4.67 -10.15 -8.16
N THR A 224 3.97 -10.59 -9.21
CA THR A 224 3.64 -12.01 -9.41
C THR A 224 4.90 -12.86 -9.66
N ARG A 225 5.86 -12.35 -10.44
CA ARG A 225 7.14 -13.05 -10.66
C ARG A 225 7.99 -13.07 -9.39
N ALA A 226 8.06 -11.95 -8.67
CA ALA A 226 8.73 -11.90 -7.37
C ALA A 226 8.09 -12.89 -6.39
N SER A 227 6.76 -13.00 -6.39
CA SER A 227 5.96 -13.97 -5.62
C SER A 227 6.39 -15.40 -5.83
N LYS A 228 6.53 -15.79 -7.10
CA LYS A 228 6.99 -17.14 -7.45
C LYS A 228 8.45 -17.38 -7.07
N ALA A 229 9.31 -16.37 -7.21
CA ALA A 229 10.73 -16.49 -6.88
C ALA A 229 10.96 -16.69 -5.38
N PHE A 230 10.38 -15.84 -4.54
CA PHE A 230 10.48 -15.97 -3.09
C PHE A 230 9.94 -17.30 -2.60
N GLN A 231 8.81 -17.80 -3.10
CA GLN A 231 8.29 -19.09 -2.67
C GLN A 231 9.27 -20.24 -2.95
N ALA A 232 10.05 -20.14 -4.04
CA ALA A 232 11.11 -21.10 -4.33
C ALA A 232 12.35 -20.91 -3.43
N GLU A 233 12.64 -19.66 -3.06
CA GLU A 233 13.78 -19.28 -2.20
C GLU A 233 13.51 -19.52 -0.71
N ASP A 234 12.33 -19.22 -0.19
CA ASP A 234 11.91 -19.31 1.22
C ASP A 234 12.06 -20.71 1.81
N MET A 235 11.84 -21.73 0.99
CA MET A 235 12.05 -23.13 1.40
C MET A 235 13.52 -23.50 1.61
N ASN A 236 14.46 -22.68 1.12
CA ASN A 236 15.86 -23.07 0.96
C ASN A 236 16.88 -22.00 1.41
N LEU A 237 16.46 -20.75 1.62
CA LEU A 237 17.34 -19.59 1.82
C LEU A 237 16.81 -18.68 2.93
N ASP A 238 17.73 -18.06 3.67
CA ASP A 238 17.42 -16.96 4.59
C ASP A 238 16.84 -15.78 3.80
N ILE A 239 15.87 -15.05 4.37
CA ILE A 239 15.27 -13.84 3.77
C ILE A 239 16.30 -12.81 3.31
N LYS A 240 17.48 -12.76 3.94
CA LYS A 240 18.61 -11.91 3.52
C LYS A 240 19.18 -12.27 2.15
N GLN A 241 18.99 -13.51 1.69
CA GLN A 241 19.53 -14.04 0.44
C GLN A 241 18.51 -14.01 -0.70
N HIS A 242 17.27 -13.61 -0.44
CA HIS A 242 16.20 -13.61 -1.43
C HIS A 242 16.43 -12.53 -2.48
N THR A 243 16.15 -12.84 -3.75
CA THR A 243 16.43 -11.93 -4.88
C THR A 243 15.19 -11.51 -5.65
N GLY A 244 14.04 -12.10 -5.35
CA GLY A 244 12.76 -11.81 -6.04
C GLY A 244 12.38 -10.33 -6.04
N HIS A 245 12.76 -9.58 -5.00
CA HIS A 245 12.47 -8.16 -4.86
C HIS A 245 13.29 -7.23 -5.78
N LEU A 246 14.42 -7.70 -6.35
CA LEU A 246 15.32 -6.85 -7.15
C LEU A 246 14.67 -6.33 -8.45
N ASN A 247 13.75 -7.11 -9.04
CA ASN A 247 13.01 -6.66 -10.21
C ASN A 247 12.01 -5.54 -9.86
N LEU A 248 11.40 -5.62 -8.68
CA LEU A 248 10.56 -4.55 -8.15
C LEU A 248 11.40 -3.31 -7.85
N ALA A 249 12.59 -3.44 -7.26
CA ALA A 249 13.49 -2.31 -7.03
C ALA A 249 13.84 -1.57 -8.33
N LYS A 250 14.22 -2.31 -9.39
CA LYS A 250 14.49 -1.74 -10.73
C LYS A 250 13.27 -1.09 -11.35
N PHE A 251 12.09 -1.68 -11.14
CA PHE A 251 10.84 -1.11 -11.60
C PHE A 251 10.52 0.20 -10.86
N LEU A 252 10.63 0.23 -9.53
CA LEU A 252 10.41 1.42 -8.71
C LEU A 252 11.35 2.57 -9.09
N LEU A 253 12.64 2.28 -9.32
CA LEU A 253 13.61 3.29 -9.73
C LEU A 253 13.13 4.04 -11.01
N ARG A 254 12.66 3.31 -12.02
CA ARG A 254 12.14 3.90 -13.28
C ARG A 254 10.82 4.66 -13.12
N ARG A 255 10.07 4.35 -12.07
CA ARG A 255 8.70 4.83 -11.85
C ARG A 255 8.63 5.88 -10.73
N SER A 256 9.76 6.14 -10.08
CA SER A 256 9.86 7.09 -8.99
C SER A 256 9.77 8.52 -9.50
N GLN A 257 9.06 9.35 -8.74
CA GLN A 257 8.97 10.78 -8.97
C GLN A 257 9.51 11.49 -7.75
N HIS A 258 10.54 12.32 -7.94
CA HIS A 258 11.07 13.13 -6.86
C HIS A 258 10.02 14.11 -6.37
N ILE A 259 9.93 14.23 -5.05
CA ILE A 259 9.17 15.30 -4.41
C ILE A 259 10.20 16.36 -4.05
N LEU A 260 10.04 17.56 -4.61
CA LEU A 260 10.60 18.75 -3.97
C LEU A 260 9.84 18.90 -2.65
N ILE A 261 10.43 18.38 -1.58
CA ILE A 261 9.84 18.47 -0.23
C ILE A 261 9.79 19.96 0.14
N LEU A 262 8.65 20.36 0.70
CA LEU A 262 8.38 21.68 1.28
C LEU A 262 9.38 22.03 2.38
#